data_AF-A0A1T3P5K8-F1
#
_entry.id   AF-A0A1T3P5K8-F1
#
_cell.length_a   1.000
_cell.length_b   1.000
_cell.length_c   1.000
_cell.angle_alpha   90.00
_cell.angle_beta   90.00
_cell.angle_gamma   90.00
#
_symmetry.space_group_name_H-M   'P 1'
#
loop_
_entity.id
_entity.type
_entity.pdbx_description
1 polymer ?
#
loop_
_entity_poly.entity_id
_entity_poly.type
_entity_poly.pdbx_seq_one_letter_code
_entity_poly.pdbx_strand_id
1 'polypeptide(L)'
;MTEPTVRTTRHEVSLLPEGDINAYAFAVEVTRNRRGTWSVLNGGHCLADGAPGHPDGGRCHIDHRYDEDTAIELAKRIAPHVTVMGLTVAEALARGQAEEADPI
;
A
#
# COMPACT_ATOMS: atom_id res chain seq x y z
N MET A 1 -6.11 38.39 0.98
CA MET A 1 -6.82 37.12 1.25
C MET A 1 -5.84 36.00 1.00
N THR A 2 -5.58 35.14 1.98
CA THR A 2 -4.64 34.02 1.81
C THR A 2 -5.39 32.87 1.16
N GLU A 3 -5.03 32.52 -0.07
CA GLU A 3 -5.65 31.42 -0.80
C GLU A 3 -5.18 30.07 -0.23
N PRO A 4 -6.08 29.11 0.04
CA PRO A 4 -5.70 27.82 0.58
C PRO A 4 -4.84 27.02 -0.42
N THR A 5 -3.77 26.40 0.06
CA THR A 5 -2.90 25.56 -0.77
C THR A 5 -3.27 24.08 -0.62
N VAL A 6 -3.58 23.43 -1.73
CA VAL A 6 -3.76 21.97 -1.78
C VAL A 6 -2.39 21.29 -1.86
N ARG A 7 -2.21 20.20 -1.13
CA ARG A 7 -0.97 19.40 -1.14
C ARG A 7 -1.30 17.93 -1.07
N THR A 8 -0.64 17.13 -1.89
CA THR A 8 -0.71 15.68 -1.78
C THR A 8 0.04 15.22 -0.53
N THR A 9 -0.65 14.46 0.30
CA THR A 9 -0.14 13.94 1.57
C THR A 9 -0.12 12.42 1.62
N ARG A 10 -0.85 11.76 0.72
CA ARG A 10 -0.98 10.31 0.67
C ARG A 10 -1.32 9.85 -0.75
N HIS A 11 -0.73 8.73 -1.15
CA HIS A 11 -1.15 7.90 -2.27
C HIS A 11 -1.51 6.51 -1.77
N GLU A 12 -2.43 5.87 -2.47
CA GLU A 12 -2.82 4.49 -2.22
C GLU A 12 -2.56 3.67 -3.48
N VAL A 13 -1.88 2.53 -3.32
CA VAL A 13 -1.54 1.63 -4.41
C VAL A 13 -2.18 0.29 -4.12
N SER A 14 -3.10 -0.13 -4.97
CA SER A 14 -3.79 -1.42 -4.89
C SER A 14 -3.84 -2.08 -6.26
N LEU A 15 -3.81 -3.42 -6.26
CA LEU A 15 -4.05 -4.23 -7.45
C LEU A 15 -5.52 -4.64 -7.60
N LEU A 16 -6.35 -4.35 -6.60
CA LEU A 16 -7.78 -4.62 -6.65
C LEU A 16 -8.51 -3.50 -7.43
N PRO A 17 -9.64 -3.81 -8.08
CA PRO A 17 -10.46 -2.81 -8.76
C PRO A 17 -10.90 -1.69 -7.82
N GLU A 18 -11.08 -0.49 -8.38
CA GLU A 18 -11.66 0.63 -7.65
C GLU A 18 -13.07 0.27 -7.16
N GLY A 19 -13.30 0.39 -5.84
CA GLY A 19 -14.56 0.04 -5.19
C GLY A 19 -14.63 -1.37 -4.58
N ASP A 20 -13.58 -2.18 -4.70
CA ASP A 20 -13.49 -3.46 -3.99
C ASP A 20 -13.44 -3.24 -2.47
N ILE A 21 -14.30 -3.93 -1.72
CA ILE A 21 -14.37 -3.81 -0.26
C ILE A 21 -13.06 -4.24 0.43
N ASN A 22 -12.30 -5.13 -0.20
CA ASN A 22 -11.01 -5.61 0.29
C ASN A 22 -9.84 -4.74 -0.16
N ALA A 23 -10.06 -3.73 -1.02
CA ALA A 23 -9.00 -2.85 -1.52
C ALA A 23 -8.13 -2.30 -0.38
N TYR A 24 -8.77 -1.87 0.71
CA TYR A 24 -8.09 -1.34 1.88
C TYR A 24 -7.15 -2.35 2.56
N ALA A 25 -7.50 -3.63 2.56
CA ALA A 25 -6.70 -4.67 3.22
C ALA A 25 -5.42 -5.00 2.44
N PHE A 26 -5.46 -4.87 1.11
CA PHE A 26 -4.33 -5.15 0.23
C PHE A 26 -3.58 -3.88 -0.22
N ALA A 27 -4.06 -2.71 0.18
CA ALA A 27 -3.49 -1.44 -0.21
C ALA A 27 -2.12 -1.19 0.45
N VAL A 28 -1.21 -0.67 -0.36
CA VAL A 28 0.06 -0.10 0.10
C VAL A 28 -0.08 1.42 0.12
N GLU A 29 0.15 2.03 1.27
CA GLU A 29 0.00 3.46 1.51
C GLU A 29 1.36 4.15 1.33
N VAL A 30 1.41 5.22 0.55
CA VAL A 30 2.60 6.07 0.41
C VAL A 30 2.27 7.41 1.03
N THR A 31 2.86 7.72 2.19
CA THR A 31 2.50 8.92 2.96
C THR A 31 3.66 9.91 3.04
N ARG A 32 3.31 11.20 2.94
CA ARG A 32 4.26 12.31 3.02
C ARG A 32 4.45 12.74 4.46
N ASN A 33 5.70 12.83 4.91
CA ASN A 33 6.02 13.33 6.23
C ASN A 33 6.16 14.86 6.26
N ARG A 34 6.28 15.42 7.48
CA ARG A 34 6.44 16.87 7.69
C ARG A 34 7.73 17.46 7.11
N ARG A 35 8.73 16.63 6.79
CA ARG A 35 10.00 17.04 6.16
C ARG A 35 9.94 16.99 4.64
N GLY A 36 8.79 16.61 4.07
CA GLY A 36 8.58 16.53 2.64
C GLY A 36 9.07 15.24 1.99
N THR A 37 9.49 14.24 2.77
CA THR A 37 9.90 12.93 2.25
C THR A 37 8.76 11.92 2.40
N TRP A 38 8.81 10.85 1.62
CA TRP A 38 7.76 9.85 1.53
C TRP A 38 8.17 8.53 2.17
N SER A 39 7.19 7.87 2.79
CA SER A 39 7.33 6.57 3.43
C SER A 39 6.26 5.62 2.90
N VAL A 40 6.62 4.34 2.76
CA VAL A 40 5.71 3.28 2.28
C VAL A 40 5.24 2.45 3.47
N LEU A 41 3.94 2.25 3.58
CA LEU A 41 3.27 1.53 4.66
C LEU A 41 2.29 0.49 4.11
N ASN A 42 2.00 -0.53 4.92
CA ASN A 42 0.93 -1.49 4.71
C ASN A 42 0.20 -1.69 6.03
N GLY A 43 -1.09 -1.33 6.09
CA GLY A 43 -1.91 -1.45 7.30
C GLY A 43 -1.31 -0.73 8.51
N GLY A 44 -0.62 0.41 8.30
CA GLY A 44 0.09 1.14 9.36
C GLY A 44 1.48 0.60 9.74
N HIS A 45 1.94 -0.50 9.12
CA HIS A 45 3.30 -1.02 9.29
C HIS A 45 4.25 -0.46 8.23
N CYS A 46 5.42 -0.04 8.68
CA CYS A 46 6.47 0.48 7.82
C CYS A 46 7.14 -0.65 7.03
N LEU A 47 7.28 -0.48 5.71
CA LEU A 47 7.94 -1.45 4.85
C LEU A 47 9.33 -0.92 4.47
N ALA A 48 10.35 -1.43 5.15
CA ALA A 48 11.75 -1.11 4.86
C ALA A 48 12.20 -1.78 3.55
N ASP A 49 12.93 -1.03 2.73
CA ASP A 49 13.64 -1.51 1.53
C ASP A 49 12.83 -2.34 0.52
N GLY A 50 11.51 -2.27 0.55
CA GLY A 50 10.67 -3.02 -0.39
C GLY A 50 10.51 -4.50 -0.05
N ALA A 51 10.95 -4.95 1.13
CA ALA A 51 10.82 -6.36 1.51
C ALA A 51 9.38 -6.66 1.97
N PRO A 52 8.64 -7.54 1.26
CA PRO A 52 7.35 -8.01 1.76
C PRO A 52 7.55 -8.86 3.01
N GLY A 53 6.84 -8.54 4.09
CA GLY A 53 6.74 -9.41 5.27
C GLY A 53 7.76 -9.19 6.39
N HIS A 54 8.62 -8.16 6.32
CA HIS A 54 9.37 -7.70 7.50
C HIS A 54 8.86 -6.33 7.93
N PRO A 55 7.79 -6.25 8.75
CA PRO A 55 7.40 -5.00 9.37
C PRO A 55 8.57 -4.54 10.23
N ASP A 56 9.30 -3.53 9.76
CA ASP A 56 10.37 -2.95 10.55
C ASP A 56 9.69 -2.29 11.76
N GLY A 57 9.94 -2.82 12.95
CA GLY A 57 9.12 -2.71 14.17
C GLY A 57 8.92 -1.29 14.76
N GLY A 58 8.54 -0.30 13.95
CA GLY A 58 7.86 0.91 14.40
C GLY A 58 8.55 2.25 14.12
N ARG A 59 9.45 2.40 13.13
CA ARG A 59 10.08 3.72 12.86
C ARG A 59 10.30 4.08 11.38
N CYS A 60 9.26 4.10 10.53
CA CYS A 60 9.41 4.59 9.15
C CYS A 60 9.79 6.07 9.05
N HIS A 61 9.42 6.88 10.05
CA HIS A 61 9.52 8.33 9.96
C HIS A 61 10.97 8.86 10.04
N ILE A 62 11.93 8.01 10.40
CA ILE A 62 13.31 8.42 10.69
C ILE A 62 14.25 7.97 9.56
N ASP A 63 14.13 6.73 9.09
CA ASP A 63 15.10 6.09 8.19
C ASP A 63 14.63 5.99 6.71
N HIS A 64 13.32 5.93 6.44
CA HIS A 64 12.82 5.81 5.06
C HIS A 64 12.37 7.16 4.51
N ARG A 65 13.28 7.79 3.77
CA ARG A 65 13.11 9.11 3.16
C ARG A 65 13.22 9.02 1.64
N TYR A 66 12.16 8.53 1.00
CA TYR A 66 12.10 8.47 -0.46
C TYR A 66 11.55 9.79 -1.02
N ASP A 67 11.88 10.10 -2.27
CA ASP A 67 11.07 10.99 -3.09
C ASP A 67 9.74 10.32 -3.47
N GLU A 68 8.80 11.12 -3.99
CA GLU A 68 7.43 10.67 -4.28
C GLU A 68 7.41 9.52 -5.29
N ASP A 69 8.14 9.67 -6.39
CA ASP A 69 8.16 8.71 -7.49
C ASP A 69 8.80 7.39 -7.04
N THR A 70 9.94 7.46 -6.35
CA THR A 70 10.61 6.28 -5.80
C THR A 70 9.72 5.55 -4.80
N ALA A 71 8.98 6.27 -3.95
CA ALA A 71 8.07 5.65 -3.00
C ALA A 71 6.89 4.95 -3.68
N ILE A 72 6.34 5.54 -4.75
CA ILE A 72 5.27 4.94 -5.55
C ILE A 72 5.77 3.69 -6.28
N GLU A 73 6.95 3.75 -6.91
CA GLU A 73 7.54 2.59 -7.60
C GLU A 73 7.89 1.46 -6.62
N LEU A 74 8.31 1.80 -5.40
CA LEU A 74 8.49 0.82 -4.33
C LEU A 74 7.15 0.20 -3.94
N ALA A 75 6.11 1.01 -3.73
CA ALA A 75 4.78 0.52 -3.38
C ALA A 75 4.19 -0.41 -4.44
N LYS A 76 4.34 -0.09 -5.73
CA LYS A 76 3.91 -0.95 -6.84
C LYS A 76 4.64 -2.30 -6.86
N ARG A 77 5.92 -2.32 -6.50
CA ARG A 77 6.69 -3.57 -6.37
C ARG A 77 6.25 -4.41 -5.18
N ILE A 78 5.85 -3.78 -4.07
CA ILE A 78 5.41 -4.49 -2.86
C ILE A 78 3.97 -4.99 -2.98
N ALA A 79 3.06 -4.22 -3.60
CA ALA A 79 1.64 -4.54 -3.72
C ALA A 79 1.31 -6.01 -4.11
N PRO A 80 1.97 -6.64 -5.11
CA PRO A 80 1.69 -8.04 -5.45
C PRO A 80 2.07 -9.05 -4.36
N HIS A 81 2.93 -8.67 -3.43
CA HIS A 81 3.42 -9.52 -2.35
C HIS A 81 2.75 -9.25 -1.00
N VAL A 82 1.83 -8.29 -0.94
CA VAL A 82 1.03 -8.05 0.27
C VAL A 82 0.10 -9.24 0.47
N THR A 83 0.20 -9.85 1.65
CA THR A 83 -0.65 -10.98 2.04
C THR A 83 -1.65 -10.57 3.11
N VAL A 84 -2.92 -10.89 2.90
CA VAL A 84 -3.99 -10.78 3.90
C VAL A 84 -4.48 -12.19 4.20
N MET A 85 -4.48 -12.58 5.47
CA MET A 85 -4.81 -13.96 5.89
C MET A 85 -3.99 -15.04 5.16
N GLY A 86 -2.75 -14.72 4.77
CA GLY A 86 -1.86 -15.64 4.06
C GLY A 86 -2.10 -15.74 2.55
N LEU A 87 -3.03 -14.96 1.99
CA LEU A 87 -3.30 -14.90 0.55
C LEU A 87 -2.78 -13.59 -0.02
N THR A 88 -2.11 -13.63 -1.15
CA THR A 88 -1.82 -12.47 -2.00
C THR A 88 -3.08 -12.00 -2.74
N VAL A 89 -3.04 -10.79 -3.33
CA VAL A 89 -4.14 -10.29 -4.18
C VAL A 89 -4.49 -11.27 -5.29
N ALA A 90 -3.48 -11.84 -5.96
CA ALA A 90 -3.69 -12.79 -7.06
C ALA A 90 -4.40 -14.06 -6.58
N GLU A 91 -4.03 -14.59 -5.40
CA GLU A 91 -4.66 -15.77 -4.82
C GLU A 91 -6.09 -15.47 -4.34
N ALA A 92 -6.31 -14.30 -3.74
CA ALA A 92 -7.64 -13.87 -3.30
C ALA A 92 -8.59 -13.70 -4.50
N LEU A 93 -8.13 -13.08 -5.59
CA LEU A 93 -8.91 -12.94 -6.83
C LEU A 93 -9.20 -14.29 -7.48
N ALA A 94 -8.21 -15.17 -7.59
CA ALA A 94 -8.40 -16.51 -8.14
C ALA A 94 -9.44 -17.33 -7.34
N ARG A 95 -9.46 -17.15 -6.02
CA ARG A 95 -10.43 -17.80 -5.13
C ARG A 95 -11.83 -17.21 -5.27
N GLY A 96 -11.97 -15.89 -5.31
CA GLY A 96 -13.27 -15.23 -5.54
C GLY A 96 -13.91 -15.67 -6.86
N GLN A 97 -13.11 -15.75 -7.94
CA GLN A 97 -13.58 -16.24 -9.23
C GLN A 97 -13.97 -17.73 -9.22
N ALA A 98 -13.33 -18.55 -8.39
CA ALA A 98 -13.69 -19.96 -8.24
C ALA A 98 -15.01 -20.14 -7.46
N GLU A 99 -15.26 -19.30 -6.45
CA GLU A 99 -16.50 -19.30 -5.66
C GLU A 99 -17.69 -18.76 -6.49
N GLU A 100 -17.48 -17.78 -7.37
CA GLU A 100 -18.51 -17.31 -8.31
C GLU A 100 -18.83 -18.32 -9.44
N ALA A 101 -17.89 -19.20 -9.77
CA ALA A 101 -18.05 -20.21 -10.82
C ALA A 101 -18.75 -21.51 -10.35
N ASP A 102 -19.02 -21.65 -9.05
CA ASP A 102 -19.80 -22.75 -8.48
C ASP A 102 -21.09 -22.22 -7.82
N PRO A 103 -22.08 -21.77 -8.60
CA PRO A 103 -23.38 -21.42 -8.06
C PRO A 103 -24.14 -22.71 -7.68
N ILE A 104 -24.43 -22.87 -6.39
CA ILE A 104 -25.39 -23.86 -5.87
C ILE A 104 -26.76 -23.69 -6.53
#